data_AF-A0A949YDF7-F1
#
_entry.id   AF-A0A949YDF7-F1
#
_cell.length_a   1.000
_cell.length_b   1.000
_cell.length_c   1.000
_cell.angle_alpha   90.00
_cell.angle_beta   90.00
_cell.angle_gamma   90.00
#
_symmetry.space_group_name_H-M   'P 1'
#
loop_
_entity.id
_entity.type
_entity.pdbx_description
1 polymer ?
#
loop_
_entity_poly.entity_id
_entity_poly.type
_entity_poly.pdbx_seq_one_letter_code
_entity_poly.pdbx_strand_id
1 'polypeptide(L)' 'VVEGDGVVGEFPRLQPGEKFSYNSYHVIAEDSVAEGAFLGIGEGGEPFVSRIPRFELRIPRSDD' A
#
# COMPACT_ATOMS: atom_id res chain seq x y z
N VAL A 1 -6.45 -1.64 12.26
CA VAL A 1 -5.12 -1.36 11.68
C VAL A 1 -4.50 -2.69 11.30
N VAL A 2 -3.98 -2.82 10.08
CA VAL A 2 -3.24 -3.99 9.62
C VAL A 2 -1.80 -3.56 9.40
N GLU A 3 -0.87 -4.21 10.09
CA GLU A 3 0.57 -3.96 10.02
C GLU A 3 1.27 -5.30 9.86
N GLY A 4 2.36 -5.31 9.10
CA GLY A 4 3.16 -6.49 8.85
C GLY A 4 4.42 -6.13 8.09
N ASP A 5 5.41 -7.01 8.15
CA ASP A 5 6.67 -6.79 7.48
C ASP A 5 6.54 -7.03 5.97
N GLY A 6 7.11 -6.11 5.20
CA GLY A 6 7.12 -6.17 3.75
C GLY A 6 5.72 -5.98 3.12
N VAL A 7 5.65 -6.26 1.82
CA VAL A 7 4.42 -6.24 1.03
C VAL A 7 4.28 -7.59 0.37
N VAL A 8 3.19 -8.31 0.67
CA VAL A 8 2.96 -9.69 0.19
C VAL A 8 4.13 -10.66 0.44
N GLY A 9 4.90 -10.43 1.51
CA GLY A 9 6.08 -11.22 1.87
C GLY A 9 7.38 -10.77 1.18
N GLU A 10 7.34 -9.70 0.39
CA GLU A 10 8.49 -9.14 -0.31
C GLU A 10 9.01 -7.85 0.34
N PHE A 11 10.32 -7.64 0.21
CA PHE A 11 11.02 -6.43 0.66
C PHE A 11 11.76 -5.81 -0.53
N PRO A 12 11.04 -5.13 -1.43
CA PRO A 12 11.62 -4.63 -2.68
C PRO A 12 12.66 -3.54 -2.41
N ARG A 13 13.85 -3.70 -2.98
CA ARG A 13 14.85 -2.63 -3.08
C ARG A 13 14.71 -1.95 -4.45
N LEU A 14 14.42 -0.65 -4.45
CA LEU A 14 14.21 0.13 -5.67
C LEU A 14 15.39 1.08 -5.94
N GLN A 15 15.98 0.97 -7.12
CA GLN A 15 16.87 2.00 -7.65
C GLN A 15 16.08 3.18 -8.23
N PRO A 16 16.72 4.36 -8.40
CA PRO A 16 16.07 5.50 -9.02
C PRO A 16 15.42 5.15 -10.37
N GLY A 17 14.12 5.36 -10.49
CA GLY A 17 13.33 5.08 -11.71
C GLY A 17 12.72 3.68 -11.78
N GLU A 18 13.13 2.75 -10.91
CA GLU A 18 12.51 1.43 -10.84
C GLU A 18 11.12 1.49 -10.20
N LYS A 19 10.31 0.50 -10.56
CA LYS A 19 8.94 0.35 -10.05
C LYS A 19 8.73 -1.07 -9.59
N PHE A 20 8.08 -1.20 -8.44
CA PHE A 20 7.54 -2.46 -7.95
C PHE A 20 6.02 -2.35 -7.89
N SER A 21 5.31 -3.43 -8.17
CA SER A 21 3.85 -3.46 -8.14
C SER A 21 3.38 -4.79 -7.58
N TYR A 22 2.38 -4.74 -6.72
CA TYR A 22 1.76 -5.91 -6.12
C TYR A 22 0.25 -5.69 -6.02
N ASN A 23 -0.49 -6.77 -5.78
CA ASN A 23 -1.91 -6.70 -5.48
C ASN A 23 -2.17 -7.37 -4.12
N SER A 24 -3.07 -6.78 -3.35
CA SER A 24 -3.60 -7.32 -2.10
C SER A 24 -5.08 -6.92 -2.01
N TYR A 25 -5.74 -7.23 -0.91
CA TYR A 25 -7.16 -6.95 -0.73
C TYR A 25 -7.51 -6.68 0.72
N HIS A 26 -8.63 -5.98 0.92
CA HIS A 26 -9.33 -5.88 2.18
C HIS A 26 -10.71 -6.53 2.01
N VAL A 27 -11.20 -7.22 3.04
CA VAL A 27 -12.56 -7.78 3.05
C VAL A 27 -13.41 -6.90 3.95
N ILE A 28 -14.34 -6.16 3.34
CA ILE A 28 -15.20 -5.15 4.01
C ILE A 28 -16.61 -5.24 3.39
N ALA A 29 -17.65 -5.05 4.20
CA ALA A 29 -19.05 -5.24 3.78
C ALA A 29 -19.71 -4.00 3.15
N GLU A 30 -19.03 -2.85 3.13
CA GLU A 30 -19.58 -1.55 2.75
C GLU A 30 -18.57 -0.69 2.01
N ASP A 31 -19.06 0.38 1.35
CA ASP A 31 -18.22 1.45 0.81
C ASP A 31 -17.29 1.95 1.91
N SER A 32 -16.00 2.00 1.61
CA SER A 32 -14.98 2.25 2.63
C SER A 32 -13.82 3.06 2.07
N VAL A 33 -12.84 3.31 2.94
CA VAL A 33 -11.67 4.10 2.61
C VAL A 33 -10.44 3.44 3.22
N ALA A 34 -9.35 3.41 2.45
CA ALA A 34 -8.05 2.93 2.91
C ALA A 34 -7.02 4.07 2.88
N GLU A 35 -6.10 4.03 3.84
CA GLU A 35 -4.93 4.90 3.93
C GLU A 35 -3.83 4.17 4.71
N GLY A 36 -2.59 4.62 4.58
CA GLY A 36 -1.49 3.95 5.28
C GLY A 36 -0.12 4.55 5.02
N ALA A 37 0.91 3.76 5.26
CA ALA A 37 2.29 4.13 4.96
C ALA A 37 3.15 2.89 4.77
N PHE A 38 4.21 3.02 3.97
CA PHE A 38 5.34 2.11 3.99
C PHE A 38 6.46 2.72 4.83
N LEU A 39 7.09 1.87 5.63
CA LEU A 39 8.33 2.18 6.31
C LEU A 39 9.48 1.65 5.45
N GLY A 40 10.35 2.55 5.02
CA GLY A 40 11.48 2.24 4.17
C GLY A 40 12.80 2.52 4.86
N ILE A 41 13.86 1.93 4.33
CA ILE A 41 15.24 2.21 4.69
C ILE A 41 15.93 2.73 3.43
N GLY A 42 16.51 3.92 3.52
CA GLY A 42 17.29 4.52 2.43
C GLY A 42 18.65 3.86 2.27
N GLU A 43 19.39 4.23 1.22
CA GLU A 43 20.67 3.57 0.91
C GLU A 43 21.72 3.76 2.02
N GLY A 44 21.65 4.84 2.77
CA GLY A 44 22.53 5.12 3.92
C GLY A 44 22.08 4.45 5.23
N GLY A 45 21.00 3.66 5.21
CA GLY A 45 20.43 3.03 6.39
C GLY A 45 19.44 3.91 7.16
N GLU A 46 19.16 5.13 6.69
CA GLU A 46 18.21 6.04 7.31
C GLU A 46 16.76 5.58 7.12
N PRO A 47 15.93 5.56 8.17
CA PRO A 47 14.53 5.25 8.03
C PRO A 47 13.77 6.40 7.39
N PHE A 48 12.80 6.09 6.54
CA PHE A 48 11.86 7.06 5.99
C PHE A 48 10.43 6.50 5.94
N VAL A 49 9.46 7.39 5.82
CA VAL A 49 8.05 7.04 5.72
C VAL A 49 7.51 7.50 4.36
N SER A 50 6.96 6.57 3.59
CA SER A 50 6.21 6.87 2.37
C SER A 50 4.72 6.74 2.65
N ARG A 51 3.97 7.84 2.54
CA ARG A 51 2.53 7.83 2.83
C ARG A 51 1.75 7.24 1.66
N ILE A 52 0.78 6.40 1.98
CA ILE A 52 -0.29 5.99 1.06
C ILE A 52 -1.45 6.95 1.31
N PRO A 53 -1.73 7.90 0.38
CA PRO A 53 -2.83 8.83 0.54
C PRO A 53 -4.16 8.09 0.66
N ARG A 54 -5.13 8.73 1.30
CA ARG A 54 -6.49 8.24 1.44
C ARG A 54 -7.14 7.98 0.08
N PHE A 55 -7.67 6.79 -0.14
CA PHE A 55 -8.39 6.43 -1.38
C PHE A 55 -9.63 5.57 -1.08
N GLU A 56 -10.64 5.71 -1.94
CA GLU A 56 -11.95 5.08 -1.73
C GLU A 56 -12.00 3.64 -2.28
N LEU A 57 -12.68 2.78 -1.55
CA LEU A 57 -13.08 1.44 -1.96
C LEU A 57 -14.59 1.47 -2.15
N ARG A 58 -15.04 1.62 -3.40
CA ARG A 58 -16.46 1.68 -3.75
C ARG A 58 -16.94 0.33 -4.25
N ILE A 59 -18.06 -0.14 -3.71
CA ILE A 59 -18.78 -1.30 -4.26
C ILE A 59 -19.28 -0.90 -5.65
N PRO A 60 -18.95 -1.66 -6.71
CA PRO A 60 -19.45 -1.39 -8.05
C PRO A 60 -20.98 -1.37 -8.03
N ARG A 61 -21.57 -0.26 -8.51
CA ARG A 61 -23.01 -0.18 -8.75
C ARG A 61 -23.24 -0.55 -10.21
N SER A 62 -24.15 -1.47 -10.47
CA SER A 62 -24.66 -1.68 -11.82
C SER A 62 -25.45 -0.42 -12.18
N ASP A 63 -25.10 0.23 -13.29
CA ASP A 63 -26.07 1.09 -13.97
C ASP A 63 -27.10 0.14 -14.60
N ASP A 64 -28.37 0.24 -14.21
CA ASP A 64 -29.49 -0.35 -14.96
C ASP A 64 -29.74 0.44 -16.25
#